data_AF-X1D5F4-F1
#
_entry.id   AF-X1D5F4-F1
#
_cell.length_a   1.000
_cell.length_b   1.000
_cell.length_c   1.000
_cell.angle_alpha   90.00
_cell.angle_beta   90.00
_cell.angle_gamma   90.00
#
_symmetry.space_group_name_H-M   'P 1'
#
loop_
_entity.id
_entity.type
_entity.pdbx_description
1 polymer ?
#
loop_
_entity_poly.entity_id
_entity_poly.type
_entity_poly.pdbx_seq_one_letter_code
_entity_poly.pdbx_strand_id
1 'polypeptide(L)'
;MSLENLRKRSEEEIKFIFGIILEAVDAVVKEATVKEEKVNFNVIGRIYLLPEEVRDKIKELIDFTKDNNKNFINLCIMYDGQEEIVDAVKEIIKTGVKEEEINKKTIKKHLYTRNFPEVDYIIRTGMEDGA
;
A
#
# COMPACT_ATOMS: atom_id res chain seq x y z
N MET A 1 -3.98 -4.95 4.31
CA MET A 1 -3.53 -6.03 5.24
C MET A 1 -2.23 -5.58 5.89
N SER A 2 -2.11 -5.60 7.22
CA SER A 2 -0.87 -5.21 7.92
C SER A 2 0.16 -6.35 7.99
N LEU A 3 1.44 -6.03 8.23
CA LEU A 3 2.45 -7.06 8.53
C LEU A 3 2.16 -7.82 9.83
N GLU A 4 1.54 -7.15 10.80
CA GLU A 4 1.13 -7.79 12.04
C GLU A 4 0.07 -8.88 11.81
N ASN A 5 -0.88 -8.66 10.90
CA ASN A 5 -1.86 -9.69 10.53
C ASN A 5 -1.16 -10.94 10.00
N LEU A 6 -0.17 -10.78 9.12
CA LEU A 6 0.62 -11.90 8.59
C LEU A 6 1.34 -12.69 9.69
N ARG A 7 1.78 -12.03 10.77
CA ARG A 7 2.50 -12.66 11.88
C ARG A 7 1.58 -13.34 12.90
N LYS A 8 0.35 -12.84 13.09
CA LYS A 8 -0.53 -13.24 14.19
C LYS A 8 -1.68 -14.16 13.79
N ARG A 9 -2.12 -14.15 12.54
CA ARG A 9 -3.28 -14.93 12.07
C ARG A 9 -2.86 -16.34 11.65
N SER A 10 -3.82 -17.26 11.61
CA SER A 10 -3.57 -18.62 11.13
C SER A 10 -3.24 -18.64 9.65
N GLU A 11 -2.48 -19.64 9.20
CA GLU A 11 -2.16 -19.79 7.78
C GLU A 11 -3.40 -19.92 6.90
N GLU A 12 -4.45 -20.60 7.41
CA GLU A 12 -5.72 -20.76 6.72
C GLU A 12 -6.41 -19.41 6.49
N GLU A 13 -6.45 -18.56 7.51
CA GLU A 13 -7.04 -17.22 7.40
C GLU A 13 -6.22 -16.33 6.45
N ILE A 14 -4.89 -16.41 6.51
CA ILE A 14 -4.02 -15.66 5.59
C ILE A 14 -4.25 -16.09 4.14
N LYS A 15 -4.31 -17.39 3.86
CA LYS A 15 -4.64 -17.92 2.53
C LYS A 15 -6.01 -17.47 2.06
N PHE A 16 -7.00 -17.47 2.95
CA PHE A 16 -8.34 -16.97 2.63
C PHE A 16 -8.32 -15.49 2.24
N ILE A 17 -7.60 -14.64 2.98
CA ILE A 17 -7.49 -13.22 2.63
C ILE A 17 -6.75 -13.02 1.30
N PHE A 18 -5.76 -13.84 0.97
CA PHE A 18 -5.15 -13.82 -0.36
C PHE A 18 -6.16 -14.12 -1.47
N GLY A 19 -7.05 -15.11 -1.26
CA GLY A 19 -8.18 -15.36 -2.16
C GLY A 19 -9.07 -14.13 -2.35
N ILE A 20 -9.40 -13.42 -1.27
CA ILE A 20 -10.18 -12.18 -1.34
C ILE A 20 -9.46 -11.11 -2.18
N ILE A 21 -8.13 -10.98 -2.06
CA ILE A 21 -7.37 -10.01 -2.87
C ILE A 21 -7.49 -10.35 -4.35
N LEU A 22 -7.37 -11.64 -4.71
CA LEU A 22 -7.50 -12.08 -6.10
C LEU A 22 -8.88 -11.75 -6.67
N GLU A 23 -9.95 -12.12 -5.93
CA GLU A 23 -11.34 -11.84 -6.30
C GLU A 23 -11.64 -10.35 -6.40
N ALA A 24 -11.12 -9.55 -5.46
CA ALA A 24 -11.31 -8.10 -5.45
C ALA A 24 -10.68 -7.45 -6.68
N VAL A 25 -9.48 -7.87 -7.08
CA VAL A 25 -8.85 -7.37 -8.31
C VAL A 25 -9.72 -7.74 -9.53
N ASP A 26 -10.18 -8.98 -9.63
CA ASP A 26 -11.04 -9.43 -10.73
C ASP A 26 -12.35 -8.64 -10.84
N ALA A 27 -12.93 -8.25 -9.70
CA ALA A 27 -14.10 -7.39 -9.66
C ALA A 27 -13.75 -5.97 -10.13
N VAL A 28 -12.67 -5.38 -9.61
CA VAL A 28 -12.24 -4.01 -9.93
C VAL A 28 -11.91 -3.84 -11.41
N VAL A 29 -11.23 -4.80 -12.05
CA VAL A 29 -10.88 -4.68 -13.48
C VAL A 29 -12.10 -4.75 -14.42
N LYS A 30 -13.21 -5.34 -13.94
CA LYS A 30 -14.48 -5.44 -14.67
C LYS A 30 -15.43 -4.28 -14.37
N GLU A 31 -15.16 -3.51 -13.33
CA GLU A 31 -16.02 -2.42 -12.87
C GLU A 31 -15.93 -1.21 -13.83
N ALA A 32 -17.06 -0.84 -14.44
CA ALA A 32 -17.11 0.25 -15.41
C ALA A 32 -16.70 1.59 -14.78
N THR A 33 -17.11 1.80 -13.53
CA THR A 33 -16.80 3.00 -12.74
C THR A 33 -15.29 3.28 -12.70
N VAL A 34 -14.43 2.25 -12.63
CA VAL A 34 -12.97 2.40 -12.57
C VAL A 34 -12.43 3.10 -13.82
N LYS A 35 -13.00 2.79 -15.00
CA LYS A 35 -12.62 3.43 -16.28
C LYS A 35 -13.25 4.81 -16.42
N GLU A 36 -14.54 4.93 -16.14
CA GLU A 36 -15.30 6.18 -16.27
C GLU A 36 -14.72 7.28 -15.37
N GLU A 37 -14.38 6.91 -14.13
CA GLU A 37 -13.81 7.81 -13.14
C GLU A 37 -12.28 7.87 -13.18
N LYS A 38 -11.64 7.23 -14.16
CA LYS A 38 -10.18 7.15 -14.33
C LYS A 38 -9.48 6.99 -12.98
N VAL A 39 -9.80 5.89 -12.30
CA VAL A 39 -9.23 5.54 -10.99
C VAL A 39 -7.88 4.86 -11.19
N ASN A 40 -6.82 5.43 -10.62
CA ASN A 40 -5.47 4.91 -10.62
C ASN A 40 -5.20 4.17 -9.30
N PHE A 41 -4.92 2.87 -9.38
CA PHE A 41 -4.61 2.06 -8.20
C PHE A 41 -3.10 1.94 -8.02
N ASN A 42 -2.65 2.22 -6.80
CA ASN A 42 -1.29 1.99 -6.35
C ASN A 42 -1.32 1.03 -5.16
N VAL A 43 -0.28 0.21 -5.02
CA VAL A 43 -0.12 -0.68 -3.87
C VAL A 43 1.19 -0.36 -3.16
N ILE A 44 1.10 -0.11 -1.85
CA ILE A 44 2.25 0.22 -1.00
C ILE A 44 2.38 -0.75 0.17
N GLY A 45 3.63 -1.04 0.53
CA GLY A 45 4.00 -2.03 1.56
C GLY A 45 4.98 -3.08 1.04
N ARG A 46 5.23 -4.12 1.83
CA ARG A 46 6.20 -5.18 1.51
C ARG A 46 5.58 -6.27 0.63
N ILE A 47 5.17 -5.89 -0.57
CA ILE A 47 4.45 -6.78 -1.50
C ILE A 47 5.27 -8.03 -1.90
N TYR A 48 6.60 -7.99 -1.77
CA TYR A 48 7.45 -9.15 -2.01
C TYR A 48 7.20 -10.31 -1.04
N LEU A 49 6.53 -10.07 0.10
CA LEU A 49 6.11 -11.10 1.04
C LEU A 49 4.83 -11.84 0.60
N LEU A 50 4.14 -11.36 -0.43
CA LEU A 50 2.97 -12.03 -0.97
C LEU A 50 3.38 -13.23 -1.84
N PRO A 51 2.53 -14.28 -1.93
CA PRO A 51 2.67 -15.33 -2.92
C PRO A 51 2.74 -14.74 -4.34
N GLU A 52 3.46 -15.42 -5.23
CA GLU A 52 3.69 -14.96 -6.61
C GLU A 52 2.39 -14.65 -7.35
N GLU A 53 1.42 -15.55 -7.28
CA GLU A 53 0.08 -15.37 -7.88
C GLU A 53 -0.60 -14.06 -7.45
N VAL A 54 -0.53 -13.72 -6.17
CA VAL A 54 -1.13 -12.48 -5.64
C VAL A 54 -0.36 -11.25 -6.12
N ARG A 55 0.97 -11.34 -6.24
CA ARG A 55 1.78 -10.24 -6.77
C ARG A 55 1.49 -9.98 -8.24
N ASP A 56 1.35 -11.03 -9.03
CA ASP A 56 1.02 -10.93 -10.45
C ASP A 56 -0.37 -10.31 -10.64
N LYS A 57 -1.32 -10.71 -9.79
CA LYS A 57 -2.67 -10.14 -9.81
C LYS A 57 -2.68 -8.65 -9.43
N ILE A 58 -1.93 -8.26 -8.41
CA ILE A 58 -1.75 -6.84 -8.06
C ILE A 58 -1.11 -6.06 -9.21
N LYS A 59 -0.13 -6.65 -9.89
CA LYS A 59 0.53 -6.03 -11.04
C LYS A 59 -0.46 -5.82 -12.20
N GLU A 60 -1.35 -6.78 -12.46
CA GLU A 60 -2.44 -6.64 -13.42
C GLU A 60 -3.30 -5.39 -13.12
N LEU A 61 -3.71 -5.19 -11.86
CA LEU A 61 -4.49 -4.02 -11.44
C LEU A 61 -3.75 -2.70 -11.67
N ILE A 62 -2.47 -2.65 -11.30
CA ILE A 62 -1.63 -1.46 -11.48
C ILE A 62 -1.48 -1.17 -12.98
N ASP A 63 -1.16 -2.17 -13.78
CA ASP A 63 -0.97 -2.02 -15.23
C ASP A 63 -2.27 -1.63 -15.94
N PHE A 64 -3.42 -2.16 -15.50
CA PHE A 64 -4.75 -1.81 -16.00
C PHE A 64 -5.12 -0.34 -15.74
N THR A 65 -4.61 0.25 -14.65
CA THR A 65 -5.00 1.59 -14.20
C THR A 65 -3.89 2.63 -14.31
N LYS A 66 -2.72 2.27 -14.85
CA LYS A 66 -1.53 3.13 -14.90
C LYS A 66 -1.73 4.47 -15.60
N ASP A 67 -2.58 4.50 -16.63
CA ASP A 67 -2.82 5.69 -17.47
C ASP A 67 -3.98 6.56 -16.93
N ASN A 68 -4.63 6.10 -15.85
CA ASN A 68 -5.68 6.85 -15.17
C ASN A 68 -5.07 7.96 -14.32
N ASN A 69 -5.72 9.13 -14.28
CA ASN A 69 -5.15 10.33 -13.65
C ASN A 69 -6.17 11.25 -12.97
N LYS A 70 -7.41 10.80 -12.74
CA LYS A 70 -8.47 11.62 -12.10
C LYS A 70 -8.57 11.32 -10.61
N ASN A 71 -8.69 10.05 -10.24
CA ASN A 71 -8.85 9.59 -8.87
C ASN A 71 -7.72 8.61 -8.52
N PHE A 72 -7.25 8.61 -7.28
CA PHE A 72 -6.14 7.76 -6.85
C PHE A 72 -6.53 6.93 -5.63
N ILE A 73 -6.29 5.62 -5.67
CA ILE A 73 -6.50 4.72 -4.55
C ILE A 73 -5.17 4.06 -4.20
N ASN A 74 -4.74 4.23 -2.95
CA ASN A 74 -3.53 3.62 -2.42
C ASN A 74 -3.89 2.45 -1.50
N LEU A 75 -3.62 1.22 -1.93
CA LEU A 75 -3.86 0.02 -1.14
C LEU A 75 -2.62 -0.31 -0.31
N CYS A 76 -2.77 -0.26 1.02
CA CYS A 76 -1.73 -0.66 1.96
C CYS A 76 -1.77 -2.17 2.21
N ILE A 77 -0.87 -2.92 1.57
CA ILE A 77 -0.81 -4.40 1.65
C ILE A 77 0.57 -4.82 2.12
N MET A 78 0.62 -5.68 3.14
CA MET A 78 1.85 -5.98 3.88
C MET A 78 2.51 -4.69 4.37
N TYR A 79 1.68 -3.74 4.79
CA TYR A 79 2.11 -2.41 5.20
C TYR A 79 2.19 -2.31 6.73
N ASP A 80 3.20 -1.59 7.20
CA ASP A 80 3.38 -1.20 8.58
C ASP A 80 4.11 0.15 8.59
N GLY A 81 3.57 1.13 9.31
CA GLY A 81 4.10 2.49 9.28
C GLY A 81 5.47 2.61 9.95
N GLN A 82 5.77 1.81 10.97
CA GLN A 82 7.08 1.81 11.61
C GLN A 82 8.13 1.17 10.70
N GLU A 83 7.77 0.08 10.03
CA GLU A 83 8.65 -0.58 9.05
C GLU A 83 8.90 0.32 7.82
N GLU A 84 7.92 1.10 7.36
CA GLU A 84 8.12 2.12 6.31
C GLU A 84 9.13 3.18 6.76
N ILE A 85 9.03 3.69 8.00
CA ILE A 85 9.99 4.65 8.55
C ILE A 85 11.40 4.03 8.63
N VAL A 86 11.52 2.78 9.09
CA VAL A 86 12.80 2.07 9.13
C VAL A 86 13.41 1.96 7.73
N ASP A 87 12.61 1.62 6.72
CA ASP A 87 13.09 1.50 5.34
C ASP A 87 13.49 2.87 4.76
N ALA A 88 12.74 3.93 5.06
CA ALA A 88 13.10 5.30 4.68
C ALA A 88 14.42 5.76 5.31
N VAL A 89 14.66 5.47 6.59
CA VAL A 89 15.93 5.79 7.28
C VAL A 89 17.10 5.02 6.69
N LYS A 90 16.93 3.72 6.40
CA LYS A 90 17.95 2.92 5.71
C LYS A 90 18.30 3.48 4.34
N GLU A 91 17.30 3.98 3.61
CA GLU A 91 17.52 4.63 2.31
C GLU A 91 18.34 5.91 2.48
N ILE A 92 17.93 6.81 3.39
CA ILE A 92 18.62 8.09 3.68
C ILE A 92 20.11 7.87 3.99
N ILE A 93 20.41 6.87 4.82
CA ILE A 93 21.79 6.51 5.16
C ILE A 93 22.53 6.00 3.92
N LYS A 94 21.89 5.13 3.12
CA LYS A 94 22.47 4.56 1.91
C LYS A 94 22.74 5.61 0.83
N THR A 95 21.89 6.62 0.71
CA THR A 95 22.04 7.72 -0.26
C THR A 95 23.00 8.81 0.22
N GLY A 96 23.50 8.72 1.46
CA GLY A 96 24.54 9.60 1.98
C GLY A 96 24.05 11.01 2.31
N VAL A 97 22.75 11.16 2.58
CA VAL A 97 22.18 12.44 3.02
C VAL A 97 22.81 12.86 4.34
N LYS A 98 23.26 14.12 4.42
CA LYS A 98 23.91 14.63 5.62
C LYS A 98 22.89 14.92 6.71
N GLU A 99 23.30 14.82 7.96
CA GLU A 99 22.44 15.03 9.13
C GLU A 99 21.72 16.39 9.06
N GLU A 100 22.43 17.46 8.69
CA GLU A 100 21.88 18.81 8.57
C GLU A 100 20.80 18.96 7.48
N GLU A 101 20.74 18.03 6.53
CA GLU A 101 19.75 18.01 5.45
C GLU A 101 18.52 17.16 5.81
N ILE A 102 18.55 16.43 6.93
CA ILE A 102 17.43 15.59 7.38
C ILE A 102 16.34 16.48 7.98
N ASN A 103 15.20 16.50 7.30
CA ASN A 103 14.00 17.21 7.73
C ASN A 103 12.74 16.47 7.22
N LYS A 104 11.55 17.01 7.52
CA LYS A 104 10.27 16.41 7.09
C LYS A 104 10.20 16.13 5.58
N LYS A 105 10.72 17.03 4.74
CA LYS A 105 10.73 16.87 3.28
C LYS A 105 11.67 15.75 2.86
N THR A 106 12.84 15.66 3.48
CA THR A 106 13.79 14.57 3.26
C THR A 106 13.17 13.23 3.66
N ILE A 107 12.52 13.14 4.82
CA ILE A 107 11.83 11.91 5.23
C ILE A 107 10.72 11.54 4.24
N LYS A 108 9.82 12.47 3.90
CA LYS A 108 8.72 12.25 2.95
C LYS A 108 9.19 11.68 1.62
N LYS A 109 10.33 12.15 1.09
CA LYS A 109 10.91 11.66 -0.17
C LYS A 109 11.32 10.17 -0.14
N HIS A 110 11.55 9.61 1.04
CA HIS A 110 12.01 8.23 1.21
C HIS A 110 10.91 7.30 1.73
N LEU A 111 9.73 7.83 2.07
CA LEU A 111 8.53 7.03 2.36
C LEU A 111 8.00 6.35 1.09
N TYR A 112 7.29 5.24 1.24
CA TYR A 112 6.52 4.61 0.15
C TYR A 112 5.47 5.59 -0.39
N THR A 113 4.96 6.47 0.48
CA THR A 113 3.95 7.49 0.15
C THR A 113 4.50 8.80 -0.45
N ARG A 114 5.77 8.85 -0.85
CA ARG A 114 6.45 10.07 -1.33
C ARG A 114 5.75 10.83 -2.46
N ASN A 115 5.01 10.11 -3.30
CA ASN A 115 4.32 10.66 -4.47
C ASN A 115 2.88 11.12 -4.16
N PHE A 116 2.41 10.94 -2.92
CA PHE A 116 1.05 11.25 -2.52
C PHE A 116 1.03 12.47 -1.58
N PRO A 117 -0.06 13.27 -1.62
CA PRO A 117 -0.24 14.37 -0.69
C PRO A 117 -0.26 13.88 0.77
N GLU A 118 -0.19 14.83 1.70
CA GLU A 118 -0.40 14.54 3.11
C GLU A 118 -1.85 14.10 3.37
N VAL A 119 -2.05 13.31 4.43
CA VAL A 119 -3.38 12.82 4.80
C VAL A 119 -4.13 13.90 5.56
N ASP A 120 -5.26 14.35 5.02
CA ASP A 120 -6.15 15.31 5.69
C ASP A 120 -7.04 14.64 6.74
N TYR A 121 -7.52 13.42 6.45
CA TYR A 121 -8.47 12.69 7.29
C TYR A 121 -8.03 11.24 7.49
N ILE A 122 -8.11 10.78 8.75
CA ILE A 122 -7.95 9.37 9.12
C ILE A 122 -9.28 8.89 9.67
N ILE A 123 -9.88 7.92 8.98
CA ILE A 123 -11.12 7.27 9.41
C ILE A 123 -10.78 5.83 9.78
N ARG A 124 -11.08 5.45 11.02
CA ARG A 124 -10.91 4.07 11.52
C ARG A 124 -12.25 3.55 12.02
N THR A 125 -12.73 2.48 11.39
CA THR A 125 -13.97 1.79 11.75
C THR A 125 -13.68 0.54 12.58
N GLY A 126 -14.70 -0.04 13.21
CA GLY A 126 -14.58 -1.33 13.93
C GLY A 126 -13.88 -1.24 15.29
N MET A 127 -13.89 -0.07 15.93
CA MET A 127 -13.55 0.05 17.35
C MET A 127 -14.82 -0.21 18.16
N GLU A 128 -14.83 -1.26 18.99
CA GLU A 128 -15.96 -1.53 19.88
C GLU A 128 -15.94 -0.66 21.15
N ASP A 129 -14.80 -0.11 21.55
CA ASP A 129 -14.71 0.76 22.73
C ASP A 129 -13.75 1.91 22.42
N GLY A 130 -14.26 3.02 21.91
CA GLY A 130 -13.43 4.13 21.42
C GLY A 130 -12.32 4.54 22.38
N ALA A 131 -11.08 4.16 22.03
CA ALA A 131 -9.80 4.56 22.62
C ALA A 131 -9.62 4.39 24.15
#